data_AF-A0A6P5EJJ4-F1
#
_entry.id   AF-A0A6P5EJJ4-F1
#
_cell.length_a   1.000
_cell.length_b   1.000
_cell.length_c   1.000
_cell.angle_alpha   90.00
_cell.angle_beta   90.00
_cell.angle_gamma   90.00
#
_symmetry.space_group_name_H-M   'P 1'
#
loop_
_entity.id
_entity.type
_entity.pdbx_description
1 polymer ?
#
loop_
_entity_poly.entity_id
_entity_poly.type
_entity_poly.pdbx_seq_one_letter_code
_entity_poly.pdbx_strand_id
1 'polypeptide(L)'
;MSSAAKKRAKRATPRGPSRSPVGILPEPSLALFPSKAELLKLVAIVAIAASVAVACNYAAALFNRRPKPFCDSGRDPLDPVPDFCERCPDHGQCHNGKLECLHGYKKHGRICIEDRMINQTAKKLAELLERIVCGSYARVLCGEAGKYWFQEEDIRKIIDEEMIKEFTGLKDDGLEFAKSKAMEFADSFLEARVIFNGNKEFKCPELLAELHKPLSCCIRQWIYRNIFLVVTVFVLLAGLLYFLWTMRQRRALSNRAEQLYQQVCEILEDTAMRIKMEKQEGESWVVASWLRDHLLLPRERKDTILWKKVEELILEDSRIDQYPKLIKGESKIVLEWQADGSLSSNIKRMGLVDKAKASGRTTISSDHGMRSVLGEPQVT
;
A
#
# COMPACT_ATOMS: atom_id res chain seq x y z
N MET A 1 -19.03 -79.05 -93.65
CA MET A 1 -19.21 -78.61 -95.06
C MET A 1 -18.09 -77.65 -95.40
N SER A 2 -17.45 -77.78 -96.58
CA SER A 2 -16.40 -76.91 -97.16
C SER A 2 -15.11 -76.64 -96.34
N SER A 3 -13.91 -76.51 -96.92
CA SER A 3 -13.44 -76.79 -98.29
C SER A 3 -11.91 -76.95 -98.34
N ALA A 4 -11.39 -77.50 -99.45
CA ALA A 4 -9.97 -77.82 -99.76
C ALA A 4 -8.95 -76.69 -99.42
N ALA A 5 -7.71 -76.91 -98.97
CA ALA A 5 -6.66 -77.93 -99.24
C ALA A 5 -5.67 -77.60 -100.39
N LYS A 6 -4.40 -78.01 -100.21
CA LYS A 6 -3.30 -78.11 -101.20
C LYS A 6 -2.46 -79.38 -100.91
N LYS A 7 -1.33 -79.63 -101.62
CA LYS A 7 -0.67 -80.96 -101.81
C LYS A 7 0.88 -80.83 -101.83
N ARG A 8 1.79 -81.80 -101.52
CA ARG A 8 1.75 -83.16 -100.88
C ARG A 8 3.15 -83.85 -100.84
N ALA A 9 3.84 -84.13 -99.71
CA ALA A 9 4.80 -85.28 -99.60
C ALA A 9 5.15 -85.70 -98.13
N LYS A 10 4.97 -86.93 -97.58
CA LYS A 10 5.20 -88.36 -97.96
C LYS A 10 6.68 -88.85 -97.79
N ARG A 11 7.03 -90.04 -97.24
CA ARG A 11 6.26 -91.23 -96.73
C ARG A 11 7.15 -92.22 -95.89
N ALA A 12 6.53 -92.98 -94.96
CA ALA A 12 6.79 -94.39 -94.52
C ALA A 12 8.10 -94.88 -93.80
N THR A 13 7.95 -95.26 -92.50
CA THR A 13 8.14 -96.60 -91.81
C THR A 13 9.10 -97.70 -92.35
N PRO A 14 9.60 -98.72 -91.55
CA PRO A 14 8.98 -99.37 -90.35
C PRO A 14 9.88 -100.00 -89.20
N ARG A 15 9.22 -100.69 -88.24
CA ARG A 15 9.66 -101.79 -87.29
C ARG A 15 10.31 -101.49 -85.91
N GLY A 16 9.78 -102.17 -84.86
CA GLY A 16 10.42 -102.45 -83.54
C GLY A 16 10.93 -103.91 -83.48
N PRO A 17 10.87 -104.70 -82.36
CA PRO A 17 10.39 -104.46 -80.98
C PRO A 17 11.28 -105.08 -79.85
N SER A 18 10.87 -105.06 -78.56
CA SER A 18 10.93 -106.19 -77.56
C SER A 18 10.64 -105.73 -76.10
N ARG A 19 10.63 -106.65 -75.11
CA ARG A 19 9.92 -106.54 -73.80
C ARG A 19 10.83 -106.60 -72.53
N SER A 20 10.25 -106.14 -71.41
CA SER A 20 10.54 -106.24 -69.95
C SER A 20 11.23 -107.53 -69.42
N PRO A 21 11.72 -107.65 -68.13
CA PRO A 21 11.23 -106.95 -66.91
C PRO A 21 12.21 -106.60 -65.74
N VAL A 22 11.66 -105.89 -64.74
CA VAL A 22 11.95 -105.84 -63.27
C VAL A 22 13.41 -105.81 -62.76
N GLY A 23 13.74 -104.78 -61.94
CA GLY A 23 14.78 -104.92 -60.91
C GLY A 23 15.38 -103.63 -60.33
N ILE A 24 15.28 -103.48 -59.00
CA ILE A 24 16.24 -102.80 -58.09
C ILE A 24 16.23 -101.26 -58.03
N LEU A 25 16.03 -100.77 -56.80
CA LEU A 25 16.21 -99.41 -56.28
C LEU A 25 17.70 -99.02 -56.25
N PRO A 26 18.04 -97.77 -56.60
CA PRO A 26 19.08 -97.02 -55.88
C PRO A 26 18.50 -95.80 -55.15
N GLU A 27 19.14 -95.43 -54.04
CA GLU A 27 18.68 -94.44 -53.05
C GLU A 27 18.28 -93.04 -53.56
N PRO A 28 17.37 -92.36 -52.83
CA PRO A 28 17.09 -90.95 -53.06
C PRO A 28 18.27 -90.06 -52.64
N SER A 29 18.56 -89.02 -53.42
CA SER A 29 19.51 -87.96 -53.04
C SER A 29 18.95 -87.12 -51.89
N LEU A 30 19.20 -87.59 -50.67
CA LEU A 30 18.68 -87.03 -49.42
C LEU A 30 19.39 -85.73 -49.02
N ALA A 31 19.26 -84.68 -49.83
CA ALA A 31 19.67 -83.30 -49.51
C ALA A 31 18.71 -82.67 -48.49
N LEU A 32 18.51 -83.35 -47.35
CA LEU A 32 17.47 -83.05 -46.35
C LEU A 32 17.91 -82.04 -45.28
N PHE A 33 19.03 -81.34 -45.50
CA PHE A 33 19.59 -80.38 -44.56
C PHE A 33 20.04 -79.11 -45.29
N PRO A 34 19.48 -77.93 -44.96
CA PRO A 34 19.94 -76.66 -45.54
C PRO A 34 21.38 -76.37 -45.10
N SER A 35 22.14 -75.67 -45.96
CA SER A 35 23.50 -75.24 -45.62
C SER A 35 23.48 -74.35 -44.36
N LYS A 36 24.60 -74.28 -43.61
CA LYS A 36 24.68 -73.44 -42.40
C LYS A 36 24.31 -71.97 -42.68
N ALA A 37 24.66 -71.45 -43.86
CA ALA A 37 24.30 -70.10 -44.28
C ALA A 37 22.81 -69.94 -44.63
N GLU A 38 22.22 -70.92 -45.33
CA GLU A 38 20.78 -70.95 -45.60
C GLU A 38 19.96 -71.05 -44.30
N LEU A 39 20.36 -71.93 -43.37
CA LEU A 39 19.70 -72.08 -42.07
C LEU A 39 19.82 -70.80 -41.23
N LEU A 40 21.00 -70.18 -41.16
CA LEU A 40 21.17 -68.88 -40.47
C LEU A 40 20.33 -67.77 -41.11
N LYS A 41 20.23 -67.72 -42.44
CA LYS A 41 19.39 -66.76 -43.16
C LYS A 41 17.90 -66.99 -42.86
N LEU A 42 17.46 -68.24 -42.81
CA LEU A 42 16.08 -68.62 -42.49
C LEU A 42 15.75 -68.28 -41.02
N VAL A 43 16.65 -68.57 -40.07
CA VAL A 43 16.53 -68.17 -38.66
C VAL A 43 16.52 -66.65 -38.51
N ALA A 44 17.36 -65.92 -39.23
CA ALA A 44 17.37 -64.45 -39.21
C ALA A 44 16.06 -63.86 -39.76
N ILE A 45 15.53 -64.40 -40.87
CA ILE A 45 14.23 -63.99 -41.42
C ILE A 45 13.10 -64.28 -40.42
N VAL A 46 13.09 -65.44 -39.78
CA VAL A 46 12.10 -65.79 -38.74
C VAL A 46 12.23 -64.88 -37.52
N ALA A 47 13.44 -64.56 -37.06
CA ALA A 47 13.67 -63.65 -35.93
C ALA A 47 13.25 -62.21 -36.24
N ILE A 48 13.50 -61.73 -37.47
CA ILE A 48 13.03 -60.41 -37.94
C ILE A 48 11.50 -60.41 -38.03
N ALA A 49 10.90 -61.42 -38.65
CA ALA A 49 9.44 -61.52 -38.76
C ALA A 49 8.76 -61.61 -37.37
N ALA A 50 9.32 -62.38 -36.44
CA ALA A 50 8.82 -62.50 -35.08
C ALA A 50 8.97 -61.20 -34.28
N SER A 51 10.12 -60.52 -34.36
CA SER A 51 10.32 -59.24 -33.67
C SER A 51 9.44 -58.12 -34.22
N VAL A 52 9.24 -58.05 -35.54
CA VAL A 52 8.27 -57.14 -36.17
C VAL A 52 6.84 -57.48 -35.73
N ALA A 53 6.44 -58.76 -35.73
CA ALA A 53 5.10 -59.16 -35.27
C ALA A 53 4.85 -58.80 -33.80
N VAL A 54 5.84 -59.03 -32.91
CA VAL A 54 5.75 -58.65 -31.49
C VAL A 54 5.69 -57.13 -31.32
N ALA A 55 6.54 -56.37 -32.02
CA ALA A 55 6.54 -54.91 -31.96
C ALA A 55 5.22 -54.31 -32.50
N CYS A 56 4.70 -54.81 -33.61
CA CYS A 56 3.41 -54.40 -34.16
C CYS A 56 2.24 -54.76 -33.23
N ASN A 57 2.24 -55.95 -32.62
CA ASN A 57 1.20 -56.35 -31.67
C ASN A 57 1.26 -55.51 -30.37
N TYR A 58 2.47 -55.22 -29.87
CA TYR A 58 2.65 -54.35 -28.71
C TYR A 58 2.21 -52.90 -28.99
N ALA A 59 2.60 -52.35 -30.15
CA ALA A 59 2.14 -51.03 -30.59
C ALA A 59 0.62 -51.00 -30.78
N ALA A 60 0.03 -52.00 -31.45
CA ALA A 60 -1.41 -52.13 -31.61
C ALA A 60 -2.13 -52.24 -30.26
N ALA A 61 -1.59 -52.99 -29.29
CA ALA A 61 -2.13 -53.09 -27.94
C ALA A 61 -2.05 -51.75 -27.18
N LEU A 62 -1.00 -50.95 -27.40
CA LEU A 62 -0.88 -49.61 -26.80
C LEU A 62 -1.88 -48.62 -27.41
N PHE A 63 -1.99 -48.58 -28.74
CA PHE A 63 -2.89 -47.66 -29.45
C PHE A 63 -4.36 -48.06 -29.39
N ASN A 64 -4.69 -49.36 -29.26
CA ASN A 64 -6.06 -49.85 -29.12
C ASN A 64 -6.59 -49.87 -27.67
N ARG A 65 -5.76 -49.51 -26.67
CA ARG A 65 -6.24 -49.26 -25.30
C ARG A 65 -7.08 -47.98 -25.25
N ARG A 66 -8.35 -48.10 -25.64
CA ARG A 66 -9.36 -47.10 -25.28
C ARG A 66 -9.50 -47.12 -23.75
N PRO A 67 -9.43 -45.95 -23.08
CA PRO A 67 -9.66 -45.90 -21.63
C PRO A 67 -11.11 -46.33 -21.34
N LYS A 68 -11.35 -46.98 -20.20
CA LYS A 68 -12.67 -47.55 -19.92
C LYS A 68 -13.73 -46.43 -19.88
N PRO A 69 -14.98 -46.68 -20.31
CA PRO A 69 -16.08 -45.74 -20.07
C PRO A 69 -16.31 -45.59 -18.56
N PHE A 70 -16.89 -44.48 -18.12
CA PHE A 70 -17.34 -44.35 -16.74
C PHE A 70 -18.63 -45.16 -16.49
N CYS A 71 -18.78 -45.73 -15.31
CA CYS A 71 -20.05 -46.27 -14.85
C CYS A 71 -21.01 -45.13 -14.52
N ASP A 72 -22.32 -45.32 -14.73
CA ASP A 72 -23.32 -44.27 -14.46
C ASP A 72 -23.42 -43.91 -12.97
N SER A 73 -23.63 -42.63 -12.68
CA SER A 73 -23.79 -42.12 -11.31
C SER A 73 -25.09 -42.59 -10.67
N GLY A 74 -25.05 -42.98 -9.39
CA GLY A 74 -26.23 -43.39 -8.60
C GLY A 74 -26.29 -44.88 -8.23
N ARG A 75 -25.23 -45.65 -8.47
CA ARG A 75 -25.05 -46.99 -7.87
C ARG A 75 -24.54 -46.88 -6.43
N ASP A 76 -24.87 -47.85 -5.60
CA ASP A 76 -24.52 -47.82 -4.18
C ASP A 76 -22.98 -47.95 -4.03
N PRO A 77 -22.33 -47.27 -3.06
CA PRO A 77 -20.87 -47.29 -2.98
C PRO A 77 -20.26 -48.69 -2.77
N LEU A 78 -21.07 -49.61 -2.23
CA LEU A 78 -20.77 -51.00 -1.91
C LEU A 78 -20.99 -51.97 -3.10
N ASP A 79 -21.63 -51.53 -4.18
CA ASP A 79 -21.86 -52.39 -5.34
C ASP A 79 -20.53 -52.76 -6.04
N PRO A 80 -20.33 -54.03 -6.42
CA PRO A 80 -19.16 -54.44 -7.18
C PRO A 80 -19.14 -53.74 -8.54
N VAL A 81 -18.10 -52.94 -8.78
CA VAL A 81 -17.91 -52.19 -10.02
C VAL A 81 -17.67 -53.18 -11.17
N PRO A 82 -18.45 -53.17 -12.26
CA PRO A 82 -18.22 -54.05 -13.40
C PRO A 82 -16.86 -53.79 -14.05
N ASP A 83 -16.09 -54.84 -14.34
CA ASP A 83 -14.75 -54.75 -14.97
C ASP A 83 -14.71 -53.95 -16.29
N PHE A 84 -15.86 -53.74 -16.92
CA PHE A 84 -16.02 -53.01 -18.18
C PHE A 84 -16.05 -51.48 -18.03
N CYS A 85 -16.21 -50.93 -16.83
CA CYS A 85 -16.25 -49.48 -16.59
C CYS A 85 -15.36 -49.02 -15.42
N GLU A 86 -14.95 -47.76 -15.44
CA GLU A 86 -14.30 -47.09 -14.30
C GLU A 86 -15.37 -46.38 -13.46
N ARG A 87 -15.22 -46.39 -12.13
CA ARG A 87 -16.14 -45.70 -11.22
C ARG A 87 -16.18 -44.20 -11.55
N CYS A 88 -17.36 -43.59 -11.46
CA CYS A 88 -17.48 -42.14 -11.65
C CYS A 88 -16.64 -41.40 -10.57
N PRO A 89 -15.81 -40.42 -10.95
CA PRO A 89 -15.01 -39.65 -10.00
C PRO A 89 -15.87 -38.71 -9.16
N ASP A 90 -15.34 -38.32 -8.00
CA ASP A 90 -15.99 -37.35 -7.10
C ASP A 90 -16.26 -36.01 -7.82
N HIS A 91 -17.38 -35.39 -7.45
CA HIS A 91 -17.92 -34.17 -8.08
C HIS A 91 -18.18 -34.29 -9.60
N GLY A 92 -18.20 -35.52 -10.13
CA GLY A 92 -18.63 -35.87 -11.47
C GLY A 92 -20.04 -36.45 -11.50
N GLN A 93 -20.77 -36.15 -12.58
CA GLN A 93 -21.96 -36.86 -12.98
C GLN A 93 -21.66 -37.64 -14.26
N CYS A 94 -21.82 -38.96 -14.20
CA CYS A 94 -21.53 -39.87 -15.29
C CYS A 94 -22.81 -40.46 -15.86
N HIS A 95 -22.96 -40.37 -17.19
CA HIS A 95 -24.08 -40.97 -17.93
C HIS A 95 -23.58 -41.52 -19.27
N ASN A 96 -23.95 -42.77 -19.58
CA ASN A 96 -23.57 -43.47 -20.81
C ASN A 96 -22.04 -43.43 -21.10
N GLY A 97 -21.22 -43.63 -20.06
CA GLY A 97 -19.76 -43.61 -20.20
C GLY A 97 -19.11 -42.23 -20.27
N LYS A 98 -19.90 -41.13 -20.31
CA LYS A 98 -19.40 -39.76 -20.36
C LYS A 98 -19.38 -39.14 -18.97
N LEU A 99 -18.28 -38.47 -18.64
CA LEU A 99 -18.13 -37.63 -17.45
C LEU A 99 -18.50 -36.18 -17.76
N GLU A 100 -19.47 -35.65 -17.06
CA GLU A 100 -19.78 -34.22 -16.91
C GLU A 100 -19.46 -33.81 -15.47
N CYS A 101 -19.01 -32.58 -15.23
CA CYS A 101 -18.69 -32.13 -13.87
C CYS A 101 -19.86 -31.34 -13.29
N LEU A 102 -20.07 -31.46 -11.98
CA LEU A 102 -21.06 -30.65 -11.27
C LEU A 102 -20.73 -29.15 -11.39
N HIS A 103 -21.75 -28.30 -11.26
CA HIS A 103 -21.55 -26.85 -11.20
C HIS A 103 -20.52 -26.49 -10.12
N GLY A 104 -19.65 -25.52 -10.41
CA GLY A 104 -18.48 -25.21 -9.58
C GLY A 104 -17.21 -26.02 -9.88
N TYR A 105 -17.30 -27.10 -10.68
CA TYR A 105 -16.15 -27.95 -11.01
C TYR A 105 -15.85 -27.96 -12.52
N LYS A 106 -14.56 -27.88 -12.85
CA LYS A 106 -14.02 -27.93 -14.21
C LYS A 106 -13.40 -29.30 -14.48
N LYS A 107 -13.70 -29.86 -15.65
CA LYS A 107 -13.14 -31.14 -16.10
C LYS A 107 -11.65 -31.01 -16.38
N HIS A 108 -10.83 -31.81 -15.69
CA HIS A 108 -9.39 -31.90 -15.91
C HIS A 108 -9.03 -33.37 -16.23
N GLY A 109 -8.97 -33.69 -17.52
CA GLY A 109 -8.78 -35.07 -17.99
C GLY A 109 -9.95 -35.98 -17.62
N ARG A 110 -9.72 -36.89 -16.66
CA ARG A 110 -10.70 -37.88 -16.16
C ARG A 110 -11.24 -37.58 -14.76
N ILE A 111 -10.94 -36.40 -14.20
CA ILE A 111 -11.43 -35.95 -12.89
C ILE A 111 -12.09 -34.56 -12.98
N CYS A 112 -12.87 -34.21 -11.96
CA CYS A 112 -13.47 -32.89 -11.78
C CYS A 112 -12.73 -32.16 -10.65
N ILE A 113 -12.23 -30.94 -10.93
CA ILE A 113 -11.49 -30.11 -9.98
C ILE A 113 -12.26 -28.80 -9.80
N GLU A 114 -12.30 -28.21 -8.61
CA GLU A 114 -12.96 -26.91 -8.40
C GLU A 114 -12.49 -25.87 -9.43
N ASP A 115 -13.43 -25.11 -10.02
CA ASP A 115 -13.08 -24.01 -10.90
C ASP A 115 -12.54 -22.84 -10.05
N ARG A 116 -11.25 -22.57 -10.21
CA ARG A 116 -10.53 -21.49 -9.53
C ARG A 116 -11.22 -20.14 -9.66
N MET A 117 -11.83 -19.83 -10.81
CA MET A 117 -12.53 -18.56 -11.01
C MET A 117 -13.78 -18.48 -10.13
N ILE A 118 -14.57 -19.55 -10.07
CA ILE A 118 -15.79 -19.63 -9.26
C ILE A 118 -15.44 -19.51 -7.77
N ASN A 119 -14.42 -20.23 -7.29
CA ASN A 119 -13.99 -20.17 -5.90
C ASN A 119 -13.41 -18.77 -5.54
N GLN A 120 -12.63 -18.15 -6.43
CA GLN A 120 -12.13 -16.79 -6.23
C GLN A 120 -13.25 -15.74 -6.21
N THR A 121 -14.26 -15.86 -7.07
CA THR A 121 -15.45 -15.00 -7.04
C THR A 121 -16.23 -15.19 -5.74
N ALA A 122 -16.53 -16.44 -5.35
CA ALA A 122 -17.22 -16.73 -4.09
C ALA A 122 -16.50 -16.13 -2.87
N LYS A 123 -15.16 -16.21 -2.82
CA LYS A 123 -14.37 -15.60 -1.74
C LYS A 123 -14.45 -14.06 -1.73
N LYS A 124 -14.37 -13.40 -2.89
CA LYS A 124 -14.56 -11.94 -2.98
C LYS A 124 -15.94 -11.48 -2.53
N LEU A 125 -16.98 -12.25 -2.87
CA LEU A 125 -18.35 -11.98 -2.44
C LEU A 125 -18.51 -12.15 -0.93
N ALA A 126 -17.87 -13.16 -0.34
CA ALA A 126 -17.83 -13.32 1.11
C ALA A 126 -17.11 -12.13 1.80
N GLU A 127 -15.95 -11.70 1.30
CA GLU A 127 -15.22 -10.51 1.79
C GLU A 127 -16.00 -9.19 1.60
N LEU A 128 -16.83 -9.08 0.57
CA LEU A 128 -17.76 -7.97 0.39
C LEU A 128 -18.90 -8.03 1.41
N LEU A 129 -19.51 -9.20 1.59
CA LEU A 129 -20.62 -9.41 2.51
C LEU A 129 -20.21 -9.14 3.96
N GLU A 130 -19.03 -9.61 4.38
CA GLU A 130 -18.42 -9.29 5.67
C GLU A 130 -18.36 -7.77 5.88
N ARG A 131 -17.75 -7.03 4.94
CA ARG A 131 -17.62 -5.57 5.03
C ARG A 131 -18.96 -4.84 5.10
N ILE A 132 -19.99 -5.32 4.41
CA ILE A 132 -21.33 -4.71 4.43
C ILE A 132 -22.05 -4.99 5.75
N VAL A 133 -22.15 -6.26 6.17
CA VAL A 133 -22.88 -6.67 7.39
C VAL A 133 -22.16 -6.20 8.65
N CYS A 134 -20.84 -6.38 8.73
CA CYS A 134 -20.05 -5.89 9.85
C CYS A 134 -19.95 -4.37 9.85
N GLY A 135 -19.83 -3.72 8.69
CA GLY A 135 -19.81 -2.26 8.56
C GLY A 135 -21.14 -1.61 8.99
N SER A 136 -22.29 -2.23 8.72
CA SER A 136 -23.58 -1.71 9.19
C SER A 136 -23.76 -1.90 10.70
N TYR A 137 -23.39 -3.07 11.24
CA TYR A 137 -23.44 -3.31 12.68
C TYR A 137 -22.47 -2.38 13.43
N ALA A 138 -21.29 -2.13 12.88
CA ALA A 138 -20.34 -1.16 13.42
C ALA A 138 -20.92 0.26 13.52
N ARG A 139 -21.72 0.71 12.54
CA ARG A 139 -22.46 1.99 12.63
C ARG A 139 -23.48 1.98 13.77
N VAL A 140 -24.21 0.88 13.96
CA VAL A 140 -25.13 0.71 15.11
C VAL A 140 -24.38 0.78 16.45
N LEU A 141 -23.21 0.11 16.57
CA LEU A 141 -22.32 0.22 17.74
C LEU A 141 -21.79 1.64 17.97
N CYS A 142 -21.83 2.49 16.94
CA CYS A 142 -21.48 3.90 17.01
C CYS A 142 -22.65 4.83 17.34
N GLY A 143 -23.87 4.30 17.50
CA GLY A 143 -25.10 5.07 17.77
C GLY A 143 -25.75 5.67 16.52
N GLU A 144 -25.41 5.18 15.33
CA GLU A 144 -26.04 5.57 14.07
C GLU A 144 -27.21 4.62 13.72
N ALA A 145 -28.13 5.08 12.88
CA ALA A 145 -29.22 4.24 12.39
C ALA A 145 -28.69 3.14 11.45
N GLY A 146 -29.06 1.88 11.72
CA GLY A 146 -28.65 0.74 10.91
C GLY A 146 -29.35 -0.56 11.31
N LYS A 147 -29.21 -1.59 10.46
CA LYS A 147 -29.59 -2.97 10.78
C LYS A 147 -28.36 -3.75 11.29
N TYR A 148 -28.58 -4.64 12.26
CA TYR A 148 -27.57 -5.57 12.79
C TYR A 148 -27.95 -7.05 12.62
N TRP A 149 -29.19 -7.34 12.24
CA TRP A 149 -29.63 -8.60 11.65
C TRP A 149 -30.06 -8.35 10.20
N PHE A 150 -29.67 -9.24 9.31
CA PHE A 150 -29.97 -9.20 7.88
C PHE A 150 -30.65 -10.49 7.47
N GLN A 151 -31.76 -10.40 6.74
CA GLN A 151 -32.40 -11.57 6.16
C GLN A 151 -31.58 -12.09 4.98
N GLU A 152 -31.65 -13.39 4.72
CA GLU A 152 -30.93 -14.01 3.60
C GLU A 152 -31.33 -13.38 2.25
N GLU A 153 -32.58 -12.99 2.09
CA GLU A 153 -33.12 -12.31 0.91
C GLU A 153 -32.53 -10.90 0.74
N ASP A 154 -32.41 -10.14 1.84
CA ASP A 154 -31.74 -8.83 1.85
C ASP A 154 -30.27 -8.98 1.40
N ILE A 155 -29.58 -10.01 1.90
CA ILE A 155 -28.18 -10.31 1.55
C ILE A 155 -28.03 -10.71 0.08
N ARG A 156 -28.87 -11.61 -0.42
CA ARG A 156 -28.86 -12.05 -1.83
C ARG A 156 -29.07 -10.85 -2.76
N LYS A 157 -30.00 -9.95 -2.44
CA LYS A 157 -30.23 -8.71 -3.18
C LYS A 157 -29.03 -7.76 -3.19
N ILE A 158 -28.34 -7.61 -2.05
CA ILE A 158 -27.10 -6.82 -1.95
C ILE A 158 -25.99 -7.42 -2.84
N ILE A 159 -25.85 -8.75 -2.82
CA ILE A 159 -24.90 -9.48 -3.68
C ILE A 159 -25.23 -9.23 -5.16
N ASP A 160 -26.51 -9.35 -5.55
CA ASP A 160 -26.96 -9.11 -6.93
C ASP A 160 -26.66 -7.67 -7.39
N GLU A 161 -26.97 -6.66 -6.57
CA GLU A 161 -26.74 -5.24 -6.89
C GLU A 161 -25.25 -4.89 -7.07
N GLU A 162 -24.35 -5.48 -6.26
CA GLU A 162 -22.91 -5.19 -6.35
C GLU A 162 -22.20 -6.05 -7.40
N MET A 163 -22.67 -7.27 -7.68
CA MET A 163 -22.09 -8.13 -8.72
C MET A 163 -22.26 -7.58 -10.14
N ILE A 164 -23.35 -6.87 -10.41
CA ILE A 164 -23.58 -6.16 -11.68
C ILE A 164 -22.42 -5.19 -11.99
N LYS A 165 -21.73 -4.67 -10.96
CA LYS A 165 -20.62 -3.71 -11.11
C LYS A 165 -19.25 -4.37 -11.29
N GLU A 166 -19.01 -5.54 -10.69
CA GLU A 166 -17.66 -6.15 -10.64
C GLU A 166 -17.42 -7.36 -11.57
N PHE A 167 -18.45 -8.13 -11.97
CA PHE A 167 -18.24 -9.48 -12.54
C PHE A 167 -18.87 -9.71 -13.94
N THR A 168 -18.50 -8.91 -14.93
CA THR A 168 -19.03 -8.94 -16.31
C THR A 168 -18.51 -10.09 -17.20
N GLY A 169 -18.14 -11.25 -16.63
CA GLY A 169 -17.42 -12.31 -17.38
C GLY A 169 -17.66 -13.76 -16.96
N LEU A 170 -18.60 -14.03 -16.05
CA LEU A 170 -18.95 -15.39 -15.64
C LEU A 170 -20.23 -15.87 -16.35
N LYS A 171 -20.32 -17.16 -16.70
CA LYS A 171 -21.57 -17.75 -17.20
C LYS A 171 -22.58 -17.85 -16.05
N ASP A 172 -23.85 -17.61 -16.35
CA ASP A 172 -24.96 -17.51 -15.39
C ASP A 172 -25.01 -18.67 -14.38
N ASP A 173 -24.97 -19.92 -14.88
CA ASP A 173 -24.94 -21.12 -14.03
C ASP A 173 -23.65 -21.29 -13.19
N GLY A 174 -22.55 -20.60 -13.52
CA GLY A 174 -21.37 -20.48 -12.66
C GLY A 174 -21.47 -19.36 -11.63
N LEU A 175 -22.30 -18.35 -11.90
CA LEU A 175 -22.56 -17.21 -11.03
C LEU A 175 -23.46 -17.60 -9.86
N GLU A 176 -24.56 -18.30 -10.11
CA GLU A 176 -25.44 -18.82 -9.05
C GLU A 176 -24.71 -19.76 -8.09
N PHE A 177 -23.82 -20.62 -8.60
CA PHE A 177 -22.97 -21.44 -7.74
C PHE A 177 -21.99 -20.59 -6.91
N ALA A 178 -21.40 -19.54 -7.49
CA ALA A 178 -20.53 -18.62 -6.75
C ALA A 178 -21.28 -17.88 -5.64
N LYS A 179 -22.54 -17.45 -5.86
CA LYS A 179 -23.42 -16.89 -4.82
C LYS A 179 -23.66 -17.90 -3.70
N SER A 180 -24.04 -19.13 -4.04
CA SER A 180 -24.30 -20.18 -3.06
C SER A 180 -23.08 -20.50 -2.19
N LYS A 181 -21.90 -20.59 -2.81
CA LYS A 181 -20.63 -20.83 -2.09
C LYS A 181 -20.16 -19.62 -1.28
N ALA A 182 -20.50 -18.40 -1.69
CA ALA A 182 -20.28 -17.20 -0.88
C ALA A 182 -21.15 -17.18 0.38
N MET A 183 -22.40 -17.65 0.29
CA MET A 183 -23.29 -17.82 1.45
C MET A 183 -22.81 -18.93 2.40
N GLU A 184 -22.28 -20.04 1.86
CA GLU A 184 -21.62 -21.10 2.64
C GLU A 184 -20.39 -20.57 3.39
N PHE A 185 -19.57 -19.73 2.76
CA PHE A 185 -18.50 -19.02 3.48
C PHE A 185 -19.07 -18.05 4.52
N ALA A 186 -20.14 -17.32 4.23
CA ALA A 186 -20.78 -16.40 5.17
C ALA A 186 -21.23 -17.09 6.47
N ASP A 187 -21.81 -18.29 6.36
CA ASP A 187 -22.18 -19.14 7.50
C ASP A 187 -20.99 -19.50 8.42
N SER A 188 -19.76 -19.46 7.92
CA SER A 188 -18.56 -19.79 8.72
C SER A 188 -18.04 -18.63 9.58
N PHE A 189 -18.39 -17.38 9.26
CA PHE A 189 -17.91 -16.18 9.98
C PHE A 189 -19.01 -15.23 10.47
N LEU A 190 -20.26 -15.41 10.05
CA LEU A 190 -21.43 -14.69 10.56
C LEU A 190 -22.23 -15.55 11.53
N GLU A 191 -22.82 -14.94 12.55
CA GLU A 191 -23.81 -15.58 13.40
C GLU A 191 -25.12 -15.73 12.61
N ALA A 192 -25.52 -16.98 12.31
CA ALA A 192 -26.81 -17.28 11.69
C ALA A 192 -27.87 -17.67 12.73
N ARG A 193 -29.12 -17.25 12.53
CA ARG A 193 -30.31 -17.72 13.25
C ARG A 193 -31.45 -18.04 12.28
N VAL A 194 -32.35 -18.92 12.68
CA VAL A 194 -33.60 -19.21 11.95
C VAL A 194 -34.77 -18.63 12.73
N ILE A 195 -35.59 -17.81 12.08
CA ILE A 195 -36.82 -17.26 12.66
C ILE A 195 -37.94 -18.31 12.58
N PHE A 196 -38.98 -18.20 13.42
CA PHE A 196 -40.19 -19.02 13.38
C PHE A 196 -40.84 -19.18 11.98
N ASN A 197 -40.63 -18.22 11.07
CA ASN A 197 -41.14 -18.26 9.70
C ASN A 197 -40.32 -19.17 8.76
N GLY A 198 -39.20 -19.73 9.22
CA GLY A 198 -38.25 -20.51 8.42
C GLY A 198 -37.12 -19.68 7.78
N ASN A 199 -37.30 -18.37 7.65
CA ASN A 199 -36.27 -17.48 7.09
C ASN A 199 -35.01 -17.45 7.98
N LYS A 200 -33.85 -17.42 7.32
CA LYS A 200 -32.53 -17.33 7.95
C LYS A 200 -32.09 -15.87 8.04
N GLU A 201 -31.54 -15.49 9.18
CA GLU A 201 -30.96 -14.17 9.42
C GLU A 201 -29.50 -14.28 9.86
N PHE A 202 -28.70 -13.34 9.39
CA PHE A 202 -27.26 -13.23 9.65
C PHE A 202 -26.94 -11.97 10.46
N LYS A 203 -25.98 -12.08 11.37
CA LYS A 203 -25.41 -11.00 12.17
C LYS A 203 -23.89 -11.12 12.17
N CYS A 204 -23.19 -9.99 12.11
CA CYS A 204 -21.74 -10.00 12.31
C CYS A 204 -21.40 -10.22 13.80
N PRO A 205 -20.42 -11.07 14.14
CA PRO A 205 -19.92 -11.20 15.51
C PRO A 205 -19.43 -9.87 16.06
N GLU A 206 -19.65 -9.61 17.35
CA GLU A 206 -19.36 -8.30 17.95
C GLU A 206 -17.87 -7.92 17.81
N LEU A 207 -16.96 -8.87 18.03
CA LEU A 207 -15.51 -8.68 17.83
C LEU A 207 -15.18 -8.25 16.39
N LEU A 208 -15.80 -8.86 15.38
CA LEU A 208 -15.54 -8.57 13.97
C LEU A 208 -16.17 -7.22 13.55
N ALA A 209 -17.31 -6.85 14.15
CA ALA A 209 -17.92 -5.55 14.00
C ALA A 209 -17.10 -4.42 14.68
N GLU A 210 -16.38 -4.71 15.77
CA GLU A 210 -15.46 -3.72 16.38
C GLU A 210 -14.34 -3.30 15.43
N LEU A 211 -13.75 -4.25 14.67
CA LEU A 211 -12.73 -3.96 13.67
C LEU A 211 -13.26 -3.08 12.52
N HIS A 212 -14.56 -3.16 12.24
CA HIS A 212 -15.23 -2.39 11.19
C HIS A 212 -15.72 -1.00 11.64
N LYS A 213 -15.45 -0.58 12.89
CA LYS A 213 -15.82 0.76 13.39
C LYS A 213 -15.09 1.87 12.63
N PRO A 214 -15.81 2.88 12.10
CA PRO A 214 -15.16 3.99 11.41
C PRO A 214 -14.28 4.79 12.37
N LEU A 215 -13.11 5.25 11.90
CA LEU A 215 -12.13 5.97 12.72
C LEU A 215 -12.73 7.19 13.45
N SER A 216 -13.67 7.89 12.81
CA SER A 216 -14.42 9.01 13.40
C SER A 216 -15.19 8.61 14.66
N CYS A 217 -15.80 7.43 14.67
CA CYS A 217 -16.50 6.87 15.82
C CYS A 217 -15.52 6.45 16.92
N CYS A 218 -14.42 5.78 16.58
CA CYS A 218 -13.39 5.39 17.54
C CYS A 218 -12.79 6.62 18.25
N ILE A 219 -12.48 7.68 17.49
CA ILE A 219 -12.02 8.96 18.02
C ILE A 219 -13.11 9.61 18.89
N ARG A 220 -14.37 9.64 18.43
CA ARG A 220 -15.51 10.20 19.20
C ARG A 220 -15.71 9.48 20.54
N GLN A 221 -15.75 8.15 20.54
CA GLN A 221 -15.88 7.33 21.75
C GLN A 221 -14.67 7.52 22.68
N TRP A 222 -13.45 7.61 22.13
CA TRP A 222 -12.24 7.90 22.91
C TRP A 222 -12.28 9.30 23.54
N ILE A 223 -12.72 10.34 22.81
CA ILE A 223 -12.87 11.70 23.32
C ILE A 223 -13.89 11.74 24.45
N TYR A 224 -15.08 11.14 24.28
CA TYR A 224 -16.10 11.11 25.33
C TYR A 224 -15.63 10.35 26.58
N ARG A 225 -14.97 9.20 26.41
CA ARG A 225 -14.40 8.43 27.53
C ARG A 225 -13.30 9.19 28.28
N ASN A 226 -12.56 10.06 27.59
CA ASN A 226 -11.43 10.82 28.14
C ASN A 226 -11.73 12.33 28.23
N ILE A 227 -13.00 12.75 28.32
CA ILE A 227 -13.39 14.16 28.14
C ILE A 227 -12.67 15.12 29.11
N PHE A 228 -12.46 14.69 30.36
CA PHE A 228 -11.71 15.46 31.35
C PHE A 228 -10.23 15.64 30.97
N LEU A 229 -9.59 14.63 30.37
CA LEU A 229 -8.21 14.73 29.88
C LEU A 229 -8.11 15.66 28.68
N VAL A 230 -9.07 15.58 27.75
CA VAL A 230 -9.10 16.47 26.56
C VAL A 230 -9.32 17.92 26.99
N VAL A 231 -10.26 18.19 27.89
CA VAL A 231 -10.55 19.54 28.40
C VAL A 231 -9.37 20.10 29.19
N THR A 232 -8.75 19.32 30.07
CA THR A 232 -7.59 19.80 30.86
C THR A 232 -6.39 20.11 29.97
N VAL A 233 -6.06 19.28 28.98
CA VAL A 233 -5.02 19.58 27.99
C VAL A 233 -5.33 20.86 27.21
N PHE A 234 -6.58 21.05 26.77
CA PHE A 234 -6.98 22.25 26.04
C PHE A 234 -6.86 23.53 26.89
N VAL A 235 -7.29 23.49 28.16
CA VAL A 235 -7.15 24.61 29.11
C VAL A 235 -5.68 24.93 29.38
N LEU A 236 -4.82 23.93 29.55
CA LEU A 236 -3.38 24.13 29.74
C LEU A 236 -2.71 24.76 28.51
N LEU A 237 -3.07 24.31 27.30
CA LEU A 237 -2.57 24.89 26.05
C LEU A 237 -3.03 26.34 25.86
N ALA A 238 -4.31 26.63 26.11
CA ALA A 238 -4.85 27.99 26.06
C ALA A 238 -4.17 28.92 27.08
N GLY A 239 -3.97 28.45 28.32
CA GLY A 239 -3.25 29.18 29.36
C GLY A 239 -1.79 29.45 29.00
N LEU A 240 -1.08 28.46 28.44
CA LEU A 240 0.30 28.62 27.98
C LEU A 240 0.40 29.64 26.83
N LEU A 241 -0.49 29.57 25.84
CA LEU A 241 -0.53 30.52 24.73
C LEU A 241 -0.84 31.95 25.21
N TYR A 242 -1.80 32.10 26.12
CA TYR A 242 -2.12 33.40 26.74
C TYR A 242 -0.95 33.97 27.54
N PHE A 243 -0.27 33.14 28.32
CA PHE A 243 0.93 33.55 29.08
C PHE A 243 2.07 33.98 28.14
N LEU A 244 2.38 33.19 27.11
CA LEU A 244 3.41 33.51 26.12
C LEU A 244 3.08 34.80 25.36
N TRP A 245 1.82 35.01 24.99
CA TRP A 245 1.37 36.23 24.33
C TRP A 245 1.49 37.44 25.25
N THR A 246 1.02 37.34 26.51
CA THR A 246 1.16 38.38 27.53
C THR A 246 2.63 38.74 27.78
N MET A 247 3.52 37.75 27.88
CA MET A 247 4.96 37.96 28.06
C MET A 247 5.61 38.64 26.85
N ARG A 248 5.21 38.25 25.62
CA ARG A 248 5.67 38.93 24.39
C ARG A 248 5.19 40.37 24.33
N GLN A 249 3.93 40.64 24.67
CA GLN A 249 3.35 41.99 24.69
C GLN A 249 4.05 42.88 25.73
N ARG A 250 4.29 42.38 26.94
CA ARG A 250 5.04 43.11 27.99
C ARG A 250 6.47 43.45 27.56
N ARG A 251 7.19 42.49 26.95
CA ARG A 251 8.54 42.73 26.41
C ARG A 251 8.53 43.76 25.27
N ALA A 252 7.59 43.66 24.33
CA ALA A 252 7.46 44.64 23.26
C ALA A 252 7.19 46.07 23.79
N LEU A 253 6.36 46.19 24.83
CA LEU A 253 6.10 47.47 25.50
C LEU A 253 7.34 48.02 26.20
N SER A 254 8.09 47.19 26.96
CA SER A 254 9.35 47.60 27.62
C SER A 254 10.37 48.11 26.60
N ASN A 255 10.65 47.32 25.57
CA ASN A 255 11.61 47.69 24.52
C ASN A 255 11.21 48.99 23.80
N ARG A 256 9.91 49.22 23.57
CA ARG A 256 9.41 50.46 22.97
C ARG A 256 9.50 51.66 23.93
N ALA A 257 9.26 51.46 25.22
CA ALA A 257 9.45 52.49 26.24
C ALA A 257 10.93 52.89 26.39
N GLU A 258 11.85 51.92 26.40
CA GLU A 258 13.29 52.15 26.45
C GLU A 258 13.78 52.96 25.23
N GLN A 259 13.27 52.67 24.02
CA GLN A 259 13.56 53.48 22.82
C GLN A 259 13.08 54.93 22.96
N LEU A 260 11.86 55.14 23.45
CA LEU A 260 11.30 56.47 23.66
C LEU A 260 12.09 57.24 24.73
N TYR A 261 12.48 56.57 25.82
CA TYR A 261 13.35 57.13 26.86
C TYR A 261 14.73 57.53 26.33
N GLN A 262 15.35 56.71 25.48
CA GLN A 262 16.60 57.08 24.79
C GLN A 262 16.43 58.34 23.93
N GLN A 263 15.33 58.45 23.19
CA GLN A 263 15.02 59.66 22.41
C GLN A 263 14.78 60.90 23.28
N VAL A 264 14.17 60.75 24.47
CA VAL A 264 14.07 61.84 25.46
C VAL A 264 15.45 62.26 25.95
N CYS A 265 16.33 61.31 26.30
CA CYS A 265 17.72 61.61 26.70
C CYS A 265 18.48 62.38 25.62
N GLU A 266 18.41 61.92 24.36
CA GLU A 266 19.06 62.56 23.22
C GLU A 266 18.58 64.01 23.02
N ILE A 267 17.27 64.26 23.07
CA ILE A 267 16.70 65.62 22.90
C ILE A 267 17.12 66.56 24.04
N LEU A 268 17.14 66.07 25.29
CA LEU A 268 17.53 66.84 26.46
C LEU A 268 19.04 67.15 26.44
N GLU A 269 19.89 66.17 26.14
CA GLU A 269 21.34 66.36 25.99
C GLU A 269 21.65 67.35 24.87
N ASP A 270 21.07 67.18 23.67
CA ASP A 270 21.28 68.08 22.53
C ASP A 270 20.86 69.53 22.83
N THR A 271 19.80 69.71 23.61
CA THR A 271 19.31 71.05 23.99
C THR A 271 20.25 71.71 24.98
N ALA A 272 20.68 71.00 26.02
CA ALA A 272 21.69 71.49 26.97
C ALA A 272 23.05 71.77 26.29
N MET A 273 23.46 70.92 25.35
CA MET A 273 24.73 71.08 24.62
C MET A 273 24.70 72.27 23.65
N ARG A 274 23.59 72.53 22.94
CA ARG A 274 23.44 73.73 22.10
C ARG A 274 23.60 75.01 22.93
N ILE A 275 22.93 75.09 24.08
CA ILE A 275 22.97 76.27 24.96
C ILE A 275 24.39 76.47 25.53
N LYS A 276 25.05 75.39 25.98
CA LYS A 276 26.46 75.41 26.41
C LYS A 276 27.42 75.86 25.28
N MET A 277 27.15 75.53 24.03
CA MET A 277 27.97 75.93 22.87
C MET A 277 27.74 77.38 22.41
N GLU A 278 26.48 77.82 22.34
CA GLU A 278 26.13 79.14 21.80
C GLU A 278 26.36 80.29 22.80
N LYS A 279 26.61 79.97 24.09
CA LYS A 279 26.75 80.95 25.20
C LYS A 279 25.58 81.94 25.30
N GLN A 280 24.41 81.56 24.81
CA GLN A 280 23.18 82.34 24.94
C GLN A 280 22.45 81.97 26.24
N GLU A 281 21.66 82.91 26.77
CA GLU A 281 20.69 82.70 27.84
C GLU A 281 19.45 81.94 27.30
N GLY A 282 19.68 80.74 26.75
CA GLY A 282 18.63 79.85 26.24
C GLY A 282 18.02 78.99 27.34
N GLU A 283 16.77 78.55 27.13
CA GLU A 283 16.05 77.69 28.07
C GLU A 283 16.55 76.23 28.02
N SER A 284 17.28 75.80 29.05
CA SER A 284 17.91 74.47 29.21
C SER A 284 16.96 73.29 29.42
N TRP A 285 15.65 73.53 29.36
CA TRP A 285 14.60 72.63 29.84
C TRP A 285 13.50 72.46 28.78
N VAL A 286 12.83 71.30 28.78
CA VAL A 286 11.80 70.95 27.80
C VAL A 286 10.51 70.53 28.50
N VAL A 287 9.34 70.92 27.98
CA VAL A 287 8.04 70.58 28.57
C VAL A 287 7.71 69.09 28.35
N ALA A 288 7.43 68.36 29.43
CA ALA A 288 7.19 66.91 29.38
C ALA A 288 6.02 66.51 28.46
N SER A 289 4.94 67.30 28.43
CA SER A 289 3.80 67.05 27.54
C SER A 289 4.14 67.24 26.05
N TRP A 290 5.08 68.13 25.72
CA TRP A 290 5.54 68.32 24.35
C TRP A 290 6.37 67.12 23.88
N LEU A 291 7.27 66.60 24.72
CA LEU A 291 8.03 65.37 24.43
C LEU A 291 7.09 64.19 24.16
N ARG A 292 6.06 64.00 24.99
CA ARG A 292 5.03 62.97 24.77
C ARG A 292 4.35 63.11 23.41
N ASP A 293 3.85 64.30 23.10
CA ASP A 293 3.03 64.51 21.91
C ASP A 293 3.88 64.53 20.62
N HIS A 294 5.18 64.85 20.72
CA HIS A 294 6.17 64.78 19.64
C HIS A 294 6.67 63.35 19.36
N LEU A 295 6.99 62.57 20.41
CA LEU A 295 7.59 61.23 20.28
C LEU A 295 6.57 60.10 20.07
N LEU A 296 5.35 60.20 20.61
CA LEU A 296 4.32 59.17 20.46
C LEU A 296 3.55 59.31 19.15
N LEU A 297 3.41 58.19 18.42
CA LEU A 297 2.53 58.13 17.26
C LEU A 297 1.05 58.31 17.67
N PRO A 298 0.17 58.85 16.80
CA PRO A 298 -1.25 59.05 17.13
C PRO A 298 -2.03 57.80 17.57
N ARG A 299 -1.53 56.59 17.25
CA ARG A 299 -2.06 55.32 17.78
C ARG A 299 -1.56 55.04 19.20
N GLU A 300 -0.27 55.22 19.45
CA GLU A 300 0.38 54.99 20.76
C GLU A 300 -0.09 55.97 21.85
N ARG A 301 -0.53 57.19 21.48
CA ARG A 301 -1.10 58.17 22.43
C ARG A 301 -2.37 57.69 23.16
N LYS A 302 -3.03 56.63 22.68
CA LYS A 302 -4.16 56.00 23.37
C LYS A 302 -3.71 55.04 24.48
N ASP A 303 -2.49 54.51 24.39
CA ASP A 303 -1.93 53.53 25.33
C ASP A 303 -1.19 54.25 26.45
N THR A 304 -1.94 54.68 27.47
CA THR A 304 -1.41 55.36 28.67
C THR A 304 -0.30 54.57 29.38
N ILE A 305 -0.32 53.23 29.27
CA ILE A 305 0.65 52.31 29.88
C ILE A 305 2.05 52.50 29.28
N LEU A 306 2.17 52.78 27.97
CA LEU A 306 3.47 52.96 27.31
C LEU A 306 4.18 54.20 27.84
N TRP A 307 3.48 55.35 27.83
CA TRP A 307 4.06 56.60 28.32
C TRP A 307 4.34 56.57 29.82
N LYS A 308 3.46 55.94 30.62
CA LYS A 308 3.71 55.75 32.05
C LYS A 308 5.01 54.98 32.32
N LYS A 309 5.39 54.02 31.47
CA LYS A 309 6.67 53.32 31.61
C LYS A 309 7.87 54.19 31.21
N VAL A 310 7.69 55.12 30.27
CA VAL A 310 8.72 56.13 29.94
C VAL A 310 8.89 57.12 31.10
N GLU A 311 7.80 57.58 31.72
CA GLU A 311 7.85 58.46 32.90
C GLU A 311 8.54 57.78 34.09
N GLU A 312 8.30 56.48 34.32
CA GLU A 312 9.00 55.68 35.34
C GLU A 312 10.51 55.63 35.07
N LEU A 313 10.95 55.40 33.82
CA LEU A 313 12.38 55.41 33.44
C LEU A 313 13.03 56.80 33.58
N ILE A 314 12.28 57.88 33.32
CA ILE A 314 12.78 59.26 33.51
C ILE A 314 12.94 59.58 35.01
N LEU A 315 11.99 59.16 35.85
CA LEU A 315 12.05 59.35 37.30
C LEU A 315 13.18 58.54 37.98
N GLU A 316 13.56 57.41 37.39
CA GLU A 316 14.70 56.59 37.85
C GLU A 316 16.07 57.16 37.41
N ASP A 317 16.11 58.09 36.45
CA ASP A 317 17.36 58.64 35.91
C ASP A 317 17.81 59.92 36.63
N SER A 318 18.83 59.79 37.48
CA SER A 318 19.43 60.91 38.22
C SER A 318 20.11 61.99 37.36
N ARG A 319 20.15 61.83 36.04
CA ARG A 319 20.66 62.84 35.09
C ARG A 319 19.60 63.85 34.66
N ILE A 320 18.32 63.57 34.90
CA ILE A 320 17.18 64.37 34.45
C ILE A 320 16.43 64.92 35.66
N ASP A 321 16.41 66.24 35.80
CA ASP A 321 15.57 66.90 36.81
C ASP A 321 14.15 67.10 36.27
N GLN A 322 13.14 66.77 37.10
CA GLN A 322 11.73 67.03 36.81
C GLN A 322 11.14 68.01 37.83
N TYR A 323 10.68 69.18 37.37
CA TYR A 323 10.09 70.19 38.26
C TYR A 323 8.96 70.99 37.59
N PRO A 324 8.02 71.59 38.37
CA PRO A 324 6.99 72.47 37.83
C PRO A 324 7.54 73.88 37.55
N LYS A 325 7.22 74.44 36.38
CA LYS A 325 7.59 75.79 35.97
C LYS A 325 6.37 76.54 35.42
N LEU A 326 6.25 77.83 35.75
CA LEU A 326 5.19 78.69 35.23
C LEU A 326 5.53 79.15 33.81
N ILE A 327 4.79 78.66 32.82
CA ILE A 327 4.95 78.98 31.41
C ILE A 327 3.67 79.66 30.93
N LYS A 328 3.76 80.95 30.59
CA LYS A 328 2.61 81.77 30.13
C LYS A 328 1.39 81.74 31.08
N GLY A 329 1.64 81.65 32.38
CA GLY A 329 0.62 81.60 33.44
C GLY A 329 0.14 80.20 33.84
N GLU A 330 0.51 79.16 33.10
CA GLU A 330 0.18 77.76 33.44
C GLU A 330 1.37 77.07 34.11
N SER A 331 1.13 76.33 35.20
CA SER A 331 2.16 75.48 35.80
C SER A 331 2.30 74.19 34.97
N LYS A 332 3.49 73.96 34.41
CA LYS A 332 3.79 72.79 33.57
C LYS A 332 5.04 72.08 34.06
N ILE A 333 5.02 70.75 33.97
CA ILE A 333 6.18 69.93 34.31
C ILE A 333 7.21 70.06 33.19
N VAL A 334 8.43 70.46 33.57
CA VAL A 334 9.59 70.56 32.68
C VAL A 334 10.63 69.52 33.08
N LEU A 335 11.44 69.14 32.10
CA LEU A 335 12.57 68.20 32.21
C LEU A 335 13.85 68.92 31.82
N GLU A 336 14.89 68.80 32.63
CA GLU A 336 16.19 69.47 32.45
C GLU A 336 17.36 68.49 32.57
N TRP A 337 18.41 68.68 31.79
CA TRP A 337 19.57 67.81 31.76
C TRP A 337 20.68 68.31 32.69
N GLN A 338 20.95 67.59 33.77
CA GLN A 338 21.94 67.98 34.79
C GLN A 338 23.33 67.35 34.59
N ALA A 339 23.49 66.35 33.73
CA ALA A 339 24.77 65.66 33.62
C ALA A 339 25.85 66.50 32.88
N ASP A 340 26.93 66.82 33.58
CA ASP A 340 28.12 67.46 33.01
C ASP A 340 28.98 66.47 32.20
N GLY A 341 28.49 66.14 31.01
CA GLY A 341 29.21 65.35 30.02
C GLY A 341 28.29 64.83 28.92
N SER A 342 28.81 64.73 27.68
CA SER A 342 28.04 64.20 26.55
C SER A 342 28.13 62.67 26.47
N LEU A 343 26.98 61.98 26.41
CA LEU A 343 26.92 60.52 26.22
C LEU A 343 27.48 60.11 24.85
N SER A 344 27.33 60.98 23.85
CA SER A 344 27.84 60.74 22.48
C SER A 344 29.34 60.46 22.43
N SER A 345 30.10 60.99 23.39
CA SER A 345 31.55 60.80 23.49
C SER A 345 31.96 59.35 23.78
N ASN A 346 31.16 58.63 24.58
CA ASN A 346 31.42 57.24 24.95
C ASN A 346 31.01 56.26 23.83
N ILE A 347 29.86 56.48 23.19
CA ILE A 347 29.40 55.64 22.07
C ILE A 347 30.33 55.79 20.85
N LYS A 348 30.74 57.02 20.50
CA LYS A 348 31.73 57.25 19.43
C LYS A 348 33.11 56.67 19.78
N ARG A 349 33.54 56.70 21.05
CA ARG A 349 34.76 56.02 21.50
C ARG A 349 34.68 54.51 21.28
N MET A 350 33.57 53.87 21.63
CA MET A 350 33.40 52.41 21.48
C MET A 350 33.48 52.00 20.00
N GLY A 351 32.77 52.70 19.10
CA GLY A 351 32.85 52.46 17.65
C GLY A 351 34.22 52.79 17.00
N LEU A 352 34.99 53.72 17.59
CA LEU A 352 36.38 54.00 17.17
C LEU A 352 37.38 52.95 17.69
N VAL A 353 37.17 52.43 18.91
CA VAL A 353 38.00 51.36 19.48
C VAL A 353 37.85 50.07 18.69
N ASP A 354 36.64 49.70 18.27
CA ASP A 354 36.42 48.52 17.43
C ASP A 354 37.04 48.69 16.02
N LYS A 355 36.96 49.89 15.41
CA LYS A 355 37.66 50.19 14.15
C LYS A 355 39.18 50.15 14.29
N ALA A 356 39.74 50.68 15.38
CA ALA A 356 41.18 50.63 15.63
C ALA A 356 41.68 49.18 15.81
N LYS A 357 40.88 48.33 16.48
CA LYS A 357 41.21 46.92 16.70
C LYS A 357 41.13 46.08 15.42
N ALA A 358 40.28 46.45 14.47
CA ALA A 358 40.22 45.86 13.14
C ALA A 358 41.38 46.27 12.22
N SER A 359 41.88 47.51 12.34
CA SER A 359 42.95 48.03 11.47
C SER A 359 44.36 47.55 11.84
N GLY A 360 44.56 46.95 13.02
CA GLY A 360 45.87 46.53 13.52
C GLY A 360 46.28 45.08 13.23
N ARG A 361 45.52 44.32 12.43
CA ARG A 361 45.72 42.85 12.29
C ARG A 361 46.04 42.37 10.87
N THR A 362 46.54 43.25 9.99
CA THR A 362 46.81 42.92 8.58
C THR A 362 48.17 43.41 8.09
N THR A 363 49.25 42.92 8.70
CA THR A 363 50.57 42.76 8.05
C THR A 363 51.51 41.90 8.91
N ILE A 364 51.78 40.68 8.45
CA ILE A 364 53.13 40.06 8.34
C ILE A 364 52.97 38.82 7.45
N SER A 365 53.91 38.63 6.54
CA SER A 365 53.79 37.73 5.40
C SER A 365 54.07 36.26 5.74
N SER A 366 53.44 35.38 4.97
CA SER A 366 53.91 34.01 4.75
C SER A 366 55.29 34.01 4.06
N ASP A 367 56.15 33.03 4.38
CA ASP A 367 56.86 32.26 3.36
C ASP A 367 57.24 30.84 3.86
N HIS A 368 57.61 29.96 2.92
CA HIS A 368 57.71 28.49 3.03
C HIS A 368 58.85 27.92 3.91
N GLY A 369 58.73 26.65 4.36
CA GLY A 369 59.84 26.04 5.14
C GLY A 369 59.98 24.53 5.46
N MET A 370 59.06 23.61 5.14
CA MET A 370 59.31 22.14 5.02
C MET A 370 59.82 21.27 6.22
N ARG A 371 59.27 20.04 6.31
CA ARG A 371 59.87 18.76 6.81
C ARG A 371 59.72 18.25 8.28
N SER A 372 58.68 17.43 8.46
CA SER A 372 58.68 16.03 8.99
C SER A 372 59.00 15.65 10.46
N VAL A 373 58.44 14.47 10.85
CA VAL A 373 58.70 13.62 12.05
C VAL A 373 57.93 14.05 13.31
N LEU A 374 57.29 13.18 14.13
CA LEU A 374 56.71 11.82 14.03
C LEU A 374 55.97 11.57 15.37
N GLY A 375 54.86 10.80 15.42
CA GLY A 375 54.29 10.37 16.71
C GLY A 375 52.77 10.19 16.74
N GLU A 376 52.31 8.97 16.47
CA GLU A 376 51.07 8.44 17.06
C GLU A 376 51.32 8.16 18.57
N PRO A 377 50.28 8.08 19.41
CA PRO A 377 49.78 6.75 19.71
C PRO A 377 48.27 6.59 19.92
N GLN A 378 47.88 5.32 19.82
CA GLN A 378 46.57 4.69 19.98
C GLN A 378 45.69 5.16 21.15
N VAL A 379 44.38 5.04 20.93
CA VAL A 379 43.36 4.88 21.97
C VAL A 379 43.02 3.39 22.09
N THR A 380 42.93 2.90 23.33
CA THR A 380 42.33 1.60 23.72
C THR A 380 40.89 1.76 24.16
#